data_AF-A0A8T4CFJ3-F1
#
_entry.id   AF-A0A8T4CFJ3-F1
#
_cell.length_a   1.000
_cell.length_b   1.000
_cell.length_c   1.000
_cell.angle_alpha   90.00
_cell.angle_beta   90.00
_cell.angle_gamma   90.00
#
_symmetry.space_group_name_H-M   'P 1'
#
loop_
_entity.id
_entity.type
_entity.pdbx_description
1 polymer ?
#
loop_
_entity_poly.entity_id
_entity_poly.type
_entity_poly.pdbx_seq_one_letter_code
_entity_poly.pdbx_strand_id
1 'polypeptide(L)'
;VVKLHESNIERDTKICSFHDVELRLPFASYQIAKFALNLPIELKIERRADTLRKLVLRKAAVNMGLPPSIVEKPKKAVQYATGLNDALKKLAKKQDRTVKDYVNMLFVAQYGTKRKKRDGT
;
A
#
# COMPACT_ATOMS: atom_id res chain seq x y z
N VAL A 1 -12.34 1.65 3.96
CA VAL A 1 -12.51 2.92 3.22
C VAL A 1 -12.45 4.12 4.15
N VAL A 2 -13.21 4.12 5.25
CA VAL A 2 -13.36 5.27 6.17
C VAL A 2 -12.04 5.93 6.61
N LYS A 3 -10.98 5.16 6.90
CA LYS A 3 -9.68 5.69 7.34
C LYS A 3 -8.57 5.74 6.27
N LEU A 4 -8.93 5.61 4.98
CA LEU A 4 -7.95 5.59 3.88
C LEU A 4 -7.07 6.84 3.86
N HIS A 5 -7.65 8.00 4.22
CA HIS A 5 -6.93 9.27 4.27
C HIS A 5 -5.78 9.24 5.28
N GLU A 6 -6.01 8.75 6.50
CA GLU A 6 -5.00 8.62 7.56
C GLU A 6 -4.00 7.48 7.28
N SER A 7 -4.49 6.31 6.87
CA SER A 7 -3.66 5.09 6.84
C SER A 7 -2.77 4.95 5.61
N ASN A 8 -3.11 5.64 4.51
CA ASN A 8 -2.45 5.46 3.22
C ASN A 8 -2.12 6.80 2.56
N ILE A 9 -3.14 7.61 2.26
CA ILE A 9 -2.98 8.78 1.39
C ILE A 9 -2.06 9.82 2.05
N GLU A 10 -2.26 10.11 3.33
CA GLU A 10 -1.45 11.11 4.04
C GLU A 10 0.04 10.76 4.01
N ARG A 11 0.39 9.52 4.37
CA ARG A 11 1.78 9.05 4.37
C ARG A 11 2.38 9.08 2.96
N ASP A 12 1.67 8.54 1.99
CA ASP A 12 2.19 8.38 0.63
C ASP A 12 2.37 9.75 -0.04
N THR A 13 1.44 10.68 0.19
CA THR A 13 1.54 12.07 -0.29
C THR A 13 2.75 12.77 0.32
N LYS A 14 2.96 12.69 1.63
CA LYS A 14 4.11 13.31 2.31
C LYS A 14 5.45 12.82 1.74
N ILE A 15 5.57 11.51 1.46
CA ILE A 15 6.78 10.93 0.88
C ILE A 15 6.98 11.42 -0.56
N CYS A 16 5.95 11.39 -1.40
CA CYS A 16 6.06 11.86 -2.78
C CYS A 16 6.39 13.36 -2.86
N SER A 17 5.70 14.21 -2.09
CA SER A 17 5.96 15.65 -2.05
C SER A 17 7.35 15.99 -1.55
N PHE A 18 7.93 15.21 -0.63
CA PHE A 18 9.32 15.38 -0.20
C PHE A 18 10.33 15.17 -1.34
N HIS A 19 9.96 14.40 -2.37
CA HIS A 19 10.78 14.14 -3.55
C HIS A 19 10.36 14.98 -4.77
N ASP A 20 9.57 16.05 -4.58
CA ASP A 20 9.02 16.89 -5.67
C ASP A 20 8.22 16.10 -6.72
N VAL A 21 7.61 14.98 -6.31
CA VAL A 21 6.75 14.14 -7.15
C VAL A 21 5.29 14.28 -6.74
N GLU A 22 4.41 14.49 -7.72
CA GLU A 22 2.96 14.51 -7.51
C GLU A 22 2.38 13.07 -7.48
N LEU A 23 1.73 12.70 -6.38
CA LEU A 23 1.04 11.41 -6.26
C LEU A 23 -0.35 11.48 -6.91
N ARG A 24 -0.56 10.75 -8.02
CA ARG A 24 -1.87 10.58 -8.66
C ARG A 24 -2.48 9.21 -8.41
N LEU A 25 -3.74 9.17 -8.00
CA LEU A 25 -4.47 7.96 -7.62
C LEU A 25 -5.77 7.80 -8.44
N PRO A 26 -5.72 7.39 -9.72
CA PRO A 26 -6.91 7.33 -10.58
C PRO A 26 -8.09 6.52 -10.00
N PHE A 27 -7.78 5.41 -9.34
CA PHE A 27 -8.77 4.53 -8.70
C PHE A 27 -9.35 5.09 -7.39
N ALA A 28 -8.78 6.15 -6.83
CA ALA A 28 -9.27 6.81 -5.62
C ALA A 28 -10.22 7.99 -5.92
N SER A 29 -10.60 8.20 -7.19
CA SER A 29 -11.59 9.21 -7.55
C SER A 29 -12.98 8.87 -7.01
N TYR A 30 -13.77 9.90 -6.69
CA TYR A 30 -15.12 9.73 -6.15
C TYR A 30 -16.03 8.89 -7.06
N GLN A 31 -15.95 9.12 -8.38
CA GLN A 31 -16.78 8.40 -9.36
C GLN A 31 -16.46 6.90 -9.36
N ILE A 32 -15.18 6.53 -9.36
CA ILE A 32 -14.75 5.13 -9.29
C ILE A 32 -15.11 4.53 -7.93
N ALA A 33 -14.94 5.25 -6.83
CA ALA A 33 -15.32 4.78 -5.51
C ALA A 33 -16.82 4.50 -5.40
N LYS A 34 -17.66 5.42 -5.88
CA LYS A 34 -19.12 5.28 -5.91
C LYS A 34 -19.55 4.10 -6.77
N PHE A 35 -19.01 4.00 -7.98
CA PHE A 35 -19.24 2.84 -8.86
C PHE A 35 -18.84 1.52 -8.19
N ALA A 36 -17.64 1.49 -7.60
CA ALA A 36 -17.14 0.31 -6.92
C ALA A 36 -17.99 -0.08 -5.71
N LEU A 37 -18.58 0.87 -4.97
CA LEU A 37 -19.48 0.56 -3.85
C LEU A 37 -20.81 -0.05 -4.33
N ASN A 38 -21.37 0.45 -5.43
CA ASN A 38 -22.64 -0.02 -5.97
C ASN A 38 -22.56 -1.35 -6.74
N LEU A 39 -21.36 -1.81 -7.10
CA LEU A 39 -21.19 -3.08 -7.80
C LEU A 39 -21.60 -4.29 -6.95
N PRO A 40 -22.38 -5.24 -7.50
CA PRO A 40 -22.63 -6.54 -6.90
C PRO A 40 -21.34 -7.24 -6.45
N ILE A 41 -21.38 -7.94 -5.32
CA ILE A 41 -20.20 -8.54 -4.71
C ILE A 41 -19.62 -9.68 -5.58
N GLU A 42 -20.49 -10.38 -6.31
CA GLU A 42 -20.19 -11.44 -7.26
C GLU A 42 -19.30 -10.96 -8.41
N LEU A 43 -19.32 -9.65 -8.72
CA LEU A 43 -18.45 -9.05 -9.73
C LEU A 43 -17.07 -8.67 -9.17
N LYS A 44 -16.87 -8.74 -7.85
CA LYS A 44 -15.60 -8.38 -7.19
C LYS A 44 -14.83 -9.61 -6.75
N ILE A 45 -15.52 -10.64 -6.25
CA ILE A 45 -14.94 -11.85 -5.67
C ILE A 45 -15.75 -13.08 -6.08
N GLU A 46 -15.09 -14.22 -6.25
CA GLU A 46 -15.79 -15.50 -6.39
C GLU A 46 -16.06 -16.12 -5.01
N ARG A 47 -17.03 -17.04 -4.96
CA ARG A 47 -17.44 -17.73 -3.71
C ARG A 47 -16.49 -18.86 -3.30
N ARG A 48 -15.65 -19.36 -4.22
CA ARG A 48 -14.70 -20.44 -3.93
C ARG A 48 -13.41 -19.88 -3.33
N ALA A 49 -12.86 -20.60 -2.36
CA ALA A 49 -11.56 -20.30 -1.79
C ALA A 49 -10.46 -20.35 -2.87
N ASP A 50 -9.39 -19.58 -2.69
CA ASP A 50 -8.19 -19.53 -3.56
C ASP A 50 -8.41 -19.04 -5.00
N THR A 51 -9.55 -18.41 -5.26
CA THR A 51 -9.88 -17.82 -6.56
C THR A 51 -9.36 -16.39 -6.72
N LEU A 52 -9.28 -15.95 -7.98
CA LEU A 52 -8.86 -14.60 -8.31
C LEU A 52 -9.90 -13.58 -7.84
N ARG A 53 -9.47 -12.63 -7.02
CA ARG A 53 -10.26 -11.44 -6.66
C ARG A 53 -10.12 -10.35 -7.73
N LYS A 54 -11.01 -9.36 -7.68
CA LYS A 54 -11.11 -8.22 -8.61
C LYS A 54 -11.62 -8.59 -10.01
N LEU A 55 -12.62 -9.46 -10.10
CA LEU A 55 -13.10 -10.04 -11.36
C LEU A 55 -13.48 -8.99 -12.40
N VAL A 56 -14.29 -8.00 -12.04
CA VAL A 56 -14.69 -6.91 -12.93
C VAL A 56 -13.51 -6.13 -13.51
N LEU A 57 -12.47 -5.89 -12.70
CA LEU A 57 -11.26 -5.21 -13.15
C LEU A 57 -10.45 -6.08 -14.11
N ARG A 58 -10.39 -7.39 -13.86
CA ARG A 58 -9.74 -8.34 -14.77
C ARG A 58 -10.48 -8.43 -16.09
N LYS A 59 -11.83 -8.46 -16.07
CA LYS A 59 -12.63 -8.45 -17.29
C LYS A 59 -12.44 -7.17 -18.09
N ALA A 60 -12.38 -6.01 -17.43
CA ALA A 60 -12.05 -4.75 -18.10
C ALA A 60 -10.66 -4.81 -18.75
N ALA A 61 -9.66 -5.36 -18.05
CA ALA A 61 -8.31 -5.54 -18.59
C ALA A 61 -8.28 -6.46 -19.83
N VAL A 62 -9.06 -7.55 -19.84
CA VAL A 62 -9.23 -8.42 -21.02
C VAL A 62 -9.83 -7.65 -22.19
N ASN A 63 -10.90 -6.88 -21.93
CA ASN A 63 -11.56 -6.07 -22.96
C ASN A 63 -10.63 -5.00 -23.55
N MET A 64 -9.62 -4.56 -22.80
CA MET A 64 -8.57 -3.64 -23.26
C MET A 64 -7.43 -4.33 -24.01
N GLY A 65 -7.46 -5.65 -24.18
CA GLY A 65 -6.44 -6.41 -24.90
C GLY A 65 -5.18 -6.72 -24.08
N LEU A 66 -5.22 -6.64 -22.74
CA LEU A 66 -4.07 -7.01 -21.91
C LEU A 66 -3.81 -8.53 -21.95
N PRO A 67 -2.55 -8.96 -21.94
CA PRO A 67 -2.21 -10.38 -22.06
C PRO A 67 -2.64 -11.18 -20.81
N PRO A 68 -2.94 -12.48 -20.95
CA PRO A 68 -3.33 -13.35 -19.84
C PRO A 68 -2.32 -13.34 -18.69
N SER A 69 -1.03 -13.24 -18.99
CA SER A 69 0.07 -13.17 -18.01
C SER A 69 -0.06 -11.99 -17.02
N ILE A 70 -0.75 -10.92 -17.41
CA ILE A 70 -1.05 -9.76 -16.54
C ILE A 70 -2.43 -9.91 -15.93
N VAL A 71 -3.44 -10.27 -16.75
CA VAL A 71 -4.84 -10.38 -16.35
C VAL A 71 -5.04 -11.43 -15.27
N GLU A 72 -4.34 -12.55 -15.33
CA GLU A 72 -4.54 -13.71 -14.44
C GLU A 72 -3.58 -13.69 -13.24
N LYS A 73 -2.62 -12.75 -13.22
CA LYS A 73 -1.62 -12.66 -12.16
C LYS A 73 -2.29 -12.51 -10.77
N PRO A 74 -1.94 -13.36 -9.79
CA PRO A 74 -2.42 -13.19 -8.43
C PRO A 74 -2.00 -11.85 -7.83
N LYS A 75 -2.87 -11.22 -7.04
CA LYS A 75 -2.51 -9.98 -6.35
C LYS A 75 -1.48 -10.29 -5.27
N LYS A 76 -0.24 -9.82 -5.48
CA LYS A 76 0.80 -9.75 -4.45
C LYS A 76 1.04 -8.29 -4.08
N ALA A 77 1.11 -7.99 -2.78
CA ALA A 77 1.43 -6.63 -2.34
C ALA A 77 2.92 -6.34 -2.59
N VAL A 78 3.26 -5.09 -2.91
CA VAL A 78 4.61 -4.70 -3.37
C VAL A 78 5.69 -5.11 -2.37
N GLN A 79 5.43 -4.96 -1.07
CA GLN A 79 6.38 -5.31 -0.01
C GLN A 79 6.76 -6.80 0.02
N TYR A 80 5.89 -7.69 -0.47
CA TYR A 80 6.16 -9.12 -0.58
C TYR A 80 6.66 -9.50 -1.98
N ALA A 81 6.21 -8.79 -3.01
CA ALA A 81 6.61 -9.06 -4.38
C ALA A 81 8.10 -8.70 -4.63
N THR A 82 8.59 -7.67 -3.96
CA THR A 82 9.96 -7.12 -4.12
C THR A 82 10.98 -7.72 -3.15
N GLY A 83 10.55 -8.56 -2.19
CA GLY A 83 11.44 -9.08 -1.14
C GLY A 83 11.76 -8.08 -0.02
N LEU A 84 11.20 -6.86 -0.05
CA LEU A 84 11.38 -5.83 0.99
C LEU A 84 11.06 -6.35 2.40
N ASN A 85 9.95 -7.08 2.54
CA ASN A 85 9.55 -7.64 3.82
C ASN A 85 10.58 -8.66 4.36
N ASP A 86 11.18 -9.45 3.49
CA ASP A 86 12.16 -10.46 3.88
C ASP A 86 13.50 -9.83 4.22
N ALA A 87 13.89 -8.77 3.51
CA ALA A 87 15.05 -7.95 3.86
C ALA A 87 14.88 -7.31 5.25
N LEU A 88 13.72 -6.70 5.53
CA LEU A 88 13.42 -6.12 6.84
C LEU A 88 13.44 -7.16 7.97
N LYS A 89 12.88 -8.35 7.74
CA LYS A 89 12.94 -9.45 8.72
C LYS A 89 14.37 -9.90 9.01
N LYS A 90 15.21 -10.02 7.97
CA LYS A 90 16.64 -10.38 8.14
C LYS A 90 17.38 -9.32 8.96
N LEU A 91 17.15 -8.03 8.68
CA LEU A 91 17.79 -6.93 9.42
C LEU A 91 17.34 -6.87 10.87
N ALA A 92 16.04 -7.02 11.14
CA ALA A 92 15.50 -7.03 12.49
C ALA A 92 16.02 -8.22 13.31
N LYS A 93 16.10 -9.42 12.69
CA LYS A 93 16.63 -10.63 13.33
C LYS A 93 18.11 -10.49 13.70
N LYS A 94 18.93 -9.81 12.89
CA LYS A 94 20.34 -9.53 13.22
C LYS A 94 20.54 -8.70 14.49
N GLN A 95 19.48 -8.02 14.95
CA GLN A 95 19.48 -7.20 16.17
C GLN A 95 18.55 -7.77 17.24
N ASP A 96 18.14 -9.04 17.11
CA ASP A 96 17.22 -9.74 18.02
C ASP A 96 15.92 -8.97 18.31
N ARG A 97 15.37 -8.32 17.27
CA ARG A 97 14.15 -7.50 17.35
C ARG A 97 13.06 -7.99 16.42
N THR A 98 11.82 -7.63 16.75
CA THR A 98 10.72 -7.72 15.79
C THR A 98 10.88 -6.64 14.70
N VAL A 99 10.27 -6.84 13.53
CA VAL A 99 10.30 -5.82 12.46
C VAL A 99 9.70 -4.50 12.95
N LYS A 100 8.65 -4.55 13.76
CA LYS A 100 8.01 -3.36 14.34
C LYS A 100 8.98 -2.59 15.23
N ASP A 101 9.65 -3.30 16.14
CA ASP A 101 10.59 -2.67 17.07
C ASP A 101 11.82 -2.13 16.36
N TYR A 102 12.30 -2.86 15.35
CA TYR A 102 13.40 -2.41 14.50
C TYR A 102 13.08 -1.12 13.76
N VAL A 103 11.92 -1.05 13.10
CA VAL A 103 11.48 0.17 12.40
C VAL A 103 11.25 1.33 13.37
N ASN A 104 10.66 1.06 14.54
CA ASN A 104 10.46 2.08 15.56
C ASN A 104 11.79 2.62 16.12
N MET A 105 12.77 1.74 16.35
CA MET A 105 14.11 2.13 16.76
C MET A 105 14.77 3.06 15.73
N LEU A 106 14.70 2.71 14.44
CA LEU A 106 15.22 3.55 13.36
C LEU A 106 14.52 4.92 13.32
N PHE A 107 13.20 4.93 13.51
CA PHE A 107 12.43 6.16 13.55
C PHE A 107 12.86 7.07 14.71
N VAL A 108 12.98 6.53 15.92
CA VAL A 108 13.43 7.28 17.10
C VAL A 108 14.88 7.75 16.95
N ALA A 109 15.77 6.93 16.39
CA ALA A 109 17.15 7.34 16.13
C ALA A 109 17.24 8.52 15.15
N GLN A 110 16.41 8.53 14.10
CA GLN A 110 16.42 9.59 13.09
C GLN A 110 15.75 10.88 13.55
N TYR A 111 14.65 10.79 14.31
CA TYR A 111 13.78 11.95 14.61
C TYR A 111 13.66 12.29 16.11
N GLY A 112 14.07 11.40 17.01
CA GLY A 112 13.88 11.54 18.47
C GLY A 112 14.81 12.54 19.15
N THR A 113 15.93 12.93 18.52
CA THR A 113 16.93 13.85 19.10
C THR A 113 16.65 15.33 18.86
N LYS A 114 15.76 15.71 17.93
CA LYS A 114 15.50 17.13 17.58
C LYS A 114 14.49 17.88 18.48
N ARG A 115 14.08 17.32 19.63
CA ARG A 115 13.09 17.92 20.54
C ARG A 115 13.64 18.42 21.89
N LYS A 116 14.95 18.63 22.04
CA LYS A 116 15.50 19.33 23.21
C LYS A 116 15.99 20.74 22.84
N LYS A 117 15.32 21.74 23.44
CA LYS A 117 15.59 23.19 23.54
C LYS A 117 15.33 24.09 22.31
N ARG A 118 14.13 24.67 22.28
CA ARG A 118 13.95 26.12 22.13
C ARG A 118 13.15 26.62 23.33
N ASP A 119 13.82 26.67 24.48
CA ASP A 119 13.44 27.55 25.59
C ASP A 119 14.55 28.60 25.68
N GLY A 120 14.17 29.87 25.62
CA GLY A 120 15.01 31.00 26.04
C GLY A 120 15.69 31.79 24.92
N THR A 121 14.96 32.69 24.27
CA THR A 121 15.20 34.15 24.31
C THR A 121 13.99 34.88 23.76
#